data_AF-A0A2G9MEZ7-F1
#
_entry.id   AF-A0A2G9MEZ7-F1
#
_cell.length_a   1.000
_cell.length_b   1.000
_cell.length_c   1.000
_cell.angle_alpha   90.00
_cell.angle_beta   90.00
_cell.angle_gamma   90.00
#
_symmetry.space_group_name_H-M   'P 1'
#
loop_
_entity.id
_entity.type
_entity.pdbx_description
1 polymer ?
#
loop_
_entity_poly.entity_id
_entity_poly.type
_entity_poly.pdbx_seq_one_letter_code
_entity_poly.pdbx_strand_id
1 'polypeptide(L)'
;MKVWQSNFKGVSWKDKNGNELHGAVDNILVNGKKLVVLDYKTRGYALKDDTAEHYRLQQNVYNFLLRKNGYQTEDYFFLLFYVPKEVTETGEVVFDTSLVKMKVNIKMAEDAWKKALKLLEGDCPKKSCEWCEKV
;
A
#
# COMPACT_ATOMS: atom_id res chain seq x y z
N MET A 1 -3.60 -15.50 7.14
CA MET A 1 -2.90 -14.23 7.40
C MET A 1 -1.43 -14.25 6.98
N LYS A 2 -0.56 -15.15 7.48
CA LYS A 2 0.88 -15.17 7.10
C LYS A 2 1.18 -15.19 5.59
N VAL A 3 0.35 -15.84 4.78
CA VAL A 3 0.51 -15.86 3.32
C VAL A 3 0.40 -14.45 2.73
N TRP A 4 -0.52 -13.63 3.23
CA TRP A 4 -0.75 -12.26 2.75
C TRP A 4 0.38 -11.30 3.09
N GLN A 5 1.19 -11.63 4.09
CA GLN A 5 2.39 -10.87 4.50
C GLN A 5 3.65 -11.26 3.72
N SER A 6 3.58 -12.33 2.91
CA SER A 6 4.73 -12.76 2.13
C SER A 6 4.82 -11.97 0.83
N ASN A 7 5.93 -11.28 0.61
CA ASN A 7 6.19 -10.54 -0.65
C ASN A 7 6.16 -11.43 -1.91
N PHE A 8 6.32 -12.75 -1.77
CA PHE A 8 6.30 -13.71 -2.88
C PHE A 8 4.91 -14.35 -3.10
N LYS A 9 4.01 -14.28 -2.12
CA LYS A 9 2.68 -14.93 -2.18
C LYS A 9 1.52 -13.96 -2.05
N GLY A 10 1.59 -13.07 -1.08
CA GLY A 10 0.71 -11.91 -0.92
C GLY A 10 -0.79 -12.23 -1.02
N VAL A 11 -1.53 -11.22 -1.43
CA VAL A 11 -2.89 -11.32 -1.97
C VAL A 11 -2.78 -11.06 -3.47
N SER A 12 -3.21 -12.03 -4.27
CA SER A 12 -3.26 -11.88 -5.72
C SER A 12 -4.70 -11.92 -6.22
N TRP A 13 -4.95 -11.27 -7.34
CA TRP A 13 -6.18 -11.43 -8.12
C TRP A 13 -5.83 -11.40 -9.60
N LYS A 14 -6.43 -12.32 -10.37
CA LYS A 14 -6.30 -12.38 -11.82
C LYS A 14 -7.59 -11.94 -12.49
N ASP A 15 -7.47 -11.09 -13.50
CA ASP A 15 -8.60 -10.75 -14.37
C ASP A 15 -8.90 -11.88 -15.37
N LYS A 16 -9.98 -11.69 -16.15
CA LYS A 16 -10.42 -12.67 -17.17
C LYS A 16 -9.44 -12.84 -18.33
N ASN A 17 -8.52 -11.90 -18.52
CA ASN A 17 -7.51 -11.92 -19.58
C ASN A 17 -6.19 -12.54 -19.10
N GLY A 18 -6.12 -12.95 -17.82
CA GLY A 18 -4.93 -13.54 -17.21
C GLY A 18 -3.95 -12.53 -16.60
N ASN A 19 -4.27 -11.23 -16.59
CA ASN A 19 -3.43 -10.22 -15.95
C ASN A 19 -3.52 -10.36 -14.42
N GLU A 20 -2.39 -10.28 -13.74
CA GLU A 20 -2.32 -10.44 -12.28
C GLU A 20 -1.99 -9.12 -11.57
N LEU A 21 -2.81 -8.77 -10.58
CA LEU A 21 -2.49 -7.74 -9.59
C LEU A 21 -2.13 -8.44 -8.27
N HIS A 22 -1.05 -7.98 -7.65
CA HIS A 22 -0.48 -8.60 -6.45
C HIS A 22 -0.09 -7.54 -5.42
N GLY A 23 -0.20 -7.89 -4.13
CA GLY A 23 0.30 -7.05 -3.05
C GLY A 23 0.48 -7.83 -1.74
N ALA A 24 1.44 -7.41 -0.91
CA ALA A 24 1.68 -7.98 0.40
C ALA A 24 1.35 -6.95 1.49
N VAL A 25 0.42 -7.30 2.38
CA VAL A 25 0.00 -6.44 3.49
C VAL A 25 0.90 -6.69 4.70
N ASP A 26 1.23 -5.66 5.47
CA ASP A 26 1.96 -5.87 6.71
C ASP A 26 1.08 -6.55 7.76
N ASN A 27 -0.15 -6.04 7.95
CA ASN A 27 -1.07 -6.58 8.92
C ASN A 27 -2.55 -6.36 8.57
N ILE A 28 -3.41 -7.17 9.17
CA ILE A 28 -4.86 -7.10 9.04
C ILE A 28 -5.48 -7.14 10.42
N LEU A 29 -6.24 -6.10 10.75
CA LEU A 29 -7.10 -6.09 11.93
C LEU A 29 -8.47 -6.67 11.58
N VAL A 30 -9.14 -7.27 12.55
CA VAL A 30 -10.48 -7.84 12.40
C VAL A 30 -11.48 -6.96 13.16
N ASN A 31 -12.46 -6.42 12.46
CA ASN A 31 -13.60 -5.69 13.03
C ASN A 31 -14.89 -6.47 12.74
N GLY A 32 -15.26 -7.37 13.64
CA GLY A 32 -16.36 -8.30 13.41
C GLY A 32 -16.11 -9.19 12.19
N LYS A 33 -16.94 -9.07 11.15
CA LYS A 33 -16.80 -9.81 9.87
C LYS A 33 -15.94 -9.09 8.83
N LYS A 34 -15.54 -7.84 9.09
CA LYS A 34 -14.77 -7.01 8.17
C LYS A 34 -13.30 -6.97 8.56
N LEU A 35 -12.45 -6.83 7.55
CA LEU A 35 -11.01 -6.65 7.68
C LEU A 35 -10.64 -5.17 7.59
N VAL A 36 -9.60 -4.77 8.31
CA VAL A 36 -8.99 -3.43 8.21
C VAL A 36 -7.51 -3.61 7.91
N VAL A 37 -7.04 -2.99 6.84
CA VAL A 37 -5.61 -2.99 6.51
C VAL A 37 -4.87 -2.07 7.48
N LEU A 38 -3.78 -2.59 8.05
CA LEU A 38 -2.82 -1.83 8.85
C LEU A 38 -1.44 -1.99 8.21
N ASP A 39 -0.76 -0.88 8.00
CA ASP A 39 0.54 -0.82 7.36
C ASP A 39 1.52 0.02 8.19
N TYR A 40 2.74 -0.47 8.36
CA TYR A 40 3.76 0.13 9.21
C TYR A 40 4.72 0.96 8.36
N LYS A 41 4.91 2.23 8.74
CA LYS A 41 5.76 3.16 7.98
C LYS A 41 6.84 3.77 8.85
N THR A 42 8.08 3.37 8.63
CA THR A 42 9.24 4.02 9.26
C THR A 42 9.68 5.22 8.45
N ARG A 43 9.99 6.34 9.12
CA ARG A 43 10.43 7.60 8.49
C ARG A 43 11.70 8.10 9.16
N GLY A 44 12.54 8.82 8.42
CA GLY A 44 13.74 9.45 8.98
C GLY A 44 13.52 10.83 9.62
N TYR A 45 12.31 11.38 9.54
CA TYR A 45 11.95 12.71 10.04
C TYR A 45 10.44 12.82 10.28
N ALA A 46 10.03 13.89 10.96
CA ALA A 46 8.63 14.17 11.31
C ALA A 46 7.68 14.14 10.10
N LEU A 47 6.45 13.70 10.34
CA LEU A 47 5.42 13.65 9.30
C LEU A 47 5.05 15.06 8.85
N LYS A 48 4.87 15.22 7.53
CA LYS A 48 4.19 16.38 6.94
C LYS A 48 2.70 16.05 6.78
N ASP A 49 1.86 17.07 6.66
CA ASP A 49 0.39 16.88 6.57
C ASP A 49 -0.04 15.95 5.42
N ASP A 50 0.69 15.96 4.31
CA ASP A 50 0.42 15.16 3.11
C ASP A 50 1.10 13.78 3.10
N THR A 51 1.93 13.48 4.12
CA THR A 51 2.76 12.26 4.14
C THR A 51 1.93 10.99 3.98
N ALA A 52 0.75 10.94 4.60
CA ALA A 52 -0.12 9.79 4.55
C ALA A 52 -0.71 9.54 3.14
N GLU A 53 -0.93 10.62 2.37
CA GLU A 53 -1.52 10.55 1.02
C GLU A 53 -0.66 9.77 0.03
N HIS A 54 0.66 9.83 0.17
CA HIS A 54 1.58 9.09 -0.71
C HIS A 54 1.37 7.57 -0.67
N TYR A 55 0.81 7.04 0.42
CA TYR A 55 0.55 5.62 0.58
C TYR A 55 -0.88 5.22 0.21
N ARG A 56 -1.76 6.18 -0.10
CA ARG A 56 -3.18 5.90 -0.35
C ARG A 56 -3.41 4.91 -1.48
N LEU A 57 -2.64 5.00 -2.57
CA LEU A 57 -2.80 4.06 -3.70
C LEU A 57 -2.49 2.63 -3.30
N GLN A 58 -1.39 2.41 -2.58
CA GLN A 58 -1.00 1.10 -2.06
C GLN A 58 -2.12 0.50 -1.20
N GLN A 59 -2.65 1.27 -0.24
CA GLN A 59 -3.68 0.78 0.67
C GLN A 59 -5.03 0.55 -0.02
N ASN A 60 -5.36 1.35 -1.03
CA ASN A 60 -6.54 1.12 -1.87
C ASN A 60 -6.40 -0.17 -2.69
N VAL A 61 -5.21 -0.47 -3.22
CA VAL A 61 -4.93 -1.71 -3.95
C VAL A 61 -5.09 -2.93 -3.02
N TYR A 62 -4.60 -2.87 -1.78
CA TYR A 62 -4.80 -3.97 -0.82
C TYR A 62 -6.28 -4.21 -0.51
N ASN A 63 -7.06 -3.16 -0.29
CA ASN A 63 -8.50 -3.29 -0.09
C ASN A 63 -9.21 -3.82 -1.35
N PHE A 64 -8.81 -3.38 -2.54
CA PHE A 64 -9.33 -3.90 -3.79
C PHE A 64 -9.06 -5.40 -3.95
N LEU A 65 -7.83 -5.85 -3.70
CA LEU A 65 -7.43 -7.26 -3.76
C LEU A 65 -8.22 -8.12 -2.77
N LEU A 66 -8.36 -7.68 -1.53
CA LEU A 66 -9.16 -8.38 -0.52
C LEU A 66 -10.62 -8.50 -0.95
N ARG A 67 -11.23 -7.41 -1.44
CA ARG A 67 -12.62 -7.40 -1.92
C ARG A 67 -12.80 -8.29 -3.16
N LYS A 68 -11.85 -8.30 -4.10
CA LYS A 68 -11.86 -9.21 -5.27
C LYS A 68 -11.74 -10.68 -4.90
N ASN A 69 -11.14 -10.99 -3.75
CA ASN A 69 -11.04 -12.33 -3.20
C ASN A 69 -12.19 -12.70 -2.24
N GLY A 70 -13.30 -11.94 -2.24
CA GLY A 70 -14.51 -12.26 -1.49
C GLY A 70 -14.53 -11.81 -0.03
N TYR A 71 -13.48 -11.11 0.45
CA TYR A 71 -13.45 -10.58 1.81
C TYR A 71 -14.17 -9.24 1.90
N GLN A 72 -14.83 -9.00 3.03
CA GLN A 72 -15.38 -7.68 3.36
C GLN A 72 -14.29 -6.86 4.07
N THR A 73 -14.10 -5.62 3.65
CA THR A 73 -13.21 -4.67 4.35
C THR A 73 -13.99 -3.46 4.83
N GLU A 74 -13.48 -2.78 5.84
CA GLU A 74 -13.98 -1.45 6.18
C GLU A 74 -13.67 -0.43 5.07
N ASP A 75 -14.34 0.73 5.14
CA ASP A 75 -14.10 1.85 4.23
C ASP A 75 -12.96 2.76 4.72
N TYR A 76 -12.11 2.23 5.59
CA TYR A 76 -10.90 2.87 6.08
C TYR A 76 -9.75 1.87 6.27
N PHE A 77 -8.54 2.40 6.31
CA PHE A 77 -7.31 1.71 6.67
C PHE A 77 -6.50 2.55 7.66
N PHE A 78 -5.48 1.95 8.25
CA PHE A 78 -4.55 2.62 9.15
C PHE A 78 -3.12 2.58 8.62
N LEU A 79 -2.42 3.70 8.80
CA LEU A 79 -0.97 3.77 8.72
C LEU A 79 -0.44 4.01 10.13
N LEU A 80 0.45 3.14 10.60
CA LEU A 80 1.17 3.36 11.86
C LEU A 80 2.60 3.81 11.53
N PHE A 81 2.86 5.09 11.74
CA PHE A 81 4.16 5.68 11.51
C PHE A 81 5.07 5.51 12.72
N TYR A 82 6.34 5.18 12.46
CA TYR A 82 7.44 5.21 13.42
C TYR A 82 8.42 6.30 13.00
N VAL A 83 8.66 7.27 13.88
CA VAL A 83 9.58 8.39 13.65
C VAL A 83 10.64 8.41 14.76
N PRO A 84 11.95 8.45 14.44
CA PRO A 84 13.00 8.57 15.42
C PRO A 84 12.79 9.82 16.27
N LYS A 85 12.80 9.63 17.58
CA LYS A 85 12.71 10.69 18.58
C LYS A 85 14.09 11.04 19.12
N GLU A 86 14.81 10.02 19.55
CA GLU A 86 16.15 10.15 20.13
C GLU A 86 16.96 8.87 19.93
N VAL A 87 18.27 9.01 20.08
CA VAL A 87 19.22 7.89 20.17
C VAL A 87 19.82 7.94 21.57
N THR A 88 19.72 6.85 22.31
CA THR A 88 20.27 6.72 23.66
C THR A 88 21.81 6.74 23.62
N GLU A 89 22.45 6.97 24.76
CA GLU A 89 23.92 6.91 24.87
C GLU A 89 24.50 5.54 24.51
N THR A 90 23.70 4.48 24.71
CA THR A 90 24.02 3.09 24.38
C THR A 90 23.70 2.71 22.92
N GLY A 91 23.15 3.63 22.13
CA GLY A 91 22.95 3.47 20.68
C GLY A 91 21.58 2.90 20.27
N GLU A 92 20.63 2.74 21.19
CA GLU A 92 19.26 2.38 20.82
C GLU A 92 18.53 3.58 20.21
N VAL A 93 17.74 3.33 19.17
CA VAL A 93 16.86 4.35 18.56
C VAL A 93 15.48 4.24 19.17
N VAL A 94 15.03 5.29 19.86
CA VAL A 94 13.68 5.40 20.40
C VAL A 94 12.78 6.03 19.33
N PHE A 95 11.66 5.38 19.03
CA PHE A 95 10.70 5.86 18.06
C PHE A 95 9.45 6.39 18.76
N ASP A 96 8.97 7.56 18.35
CA ASP A 96 7.59 7.98 18.56
C ASP A 96 6.70 7.33 17.49
N THR A 97 5.41 7.16 17.83
CA THR A 97 4.44 6.55 16.92
C THR A 97 3.25 7.47 16.64
N SER A 98 2.73 7.42 15.41
CA SER A 98 1.54 8.16 15.01
C SER A 98 0.63 7.28 14.16
N LEU A 99 -0.62 7.13 14.60
CA LEU A 99 -1.64 6.34 13.90
C LEU A 99 -2.53 7.26 13.06
N VAL A 100 -2.51 7.07 11.75
CA VAL A 100 -3.35 7.84 10.82
C VAL A 100 -4.44 6.94 10.24
N LYS A 101 -5.69 7.36 10.40
CA LYS A 101 -6.87 6.70 9.80
C LYS A 101 -7.23 7.38 8.49
N MET A 102 -7.35 6.62 7.41
CA MET A 102 -7.67 7.17 6.08
C MET A 102 -8.81 6.39 5.42
N LYS A 103 -9.62 7.08 4.62
CA LYS A 103 -10.70 6.45 3.85
C LYS A 103 -10.16 5.61 2.70
N VAL A 104 -10.76 4.45 2.44
CA VAL A 104 -10.50 3.65 1.24
C VAL A 104 -11.18 4.30 0.03
N ASN A 105 -10.48 4.34 -1.10
CA ASN A 105 -11.06 4.72 -2.39
C ASN A 105 -10.77 3.63 -3.43
N ILE A 106 -11.70 2.68 -3.56
CA ILE A 106 -11.58 1.55 -4.49
C ILE A 106 -11.49 1.99 -5.95
N LYS A 107 -12.22 3.05 -6.32
CA LYS A 107 -12.19 3.58 -7.69
C LYS A 107 -10.77 4.00 -8.08
N MET A 108 -9.99 4.55 -7.15
CA MET A 108 -8.59 4.91 -7.40
C MET A 108 -7.71 3.69 -7.72
N ALA A 109 -7.94 2.56 -7.06
CA ALA A 109 -7.24 1.31 -7.37
C ALA A 109 -7.68 0.74 -8.73
N GLU A 110 -8.99 0.75 -9.03
CA GLU A 110 -9.50 0.31 -10.32
C GLU A 110 -9.00 1.15 -11.49
N ASP A 111 -8.98 2.48 -11.31
CA ASP A 111 -8.49 3.41 -12.33
C ASP A 111 -6.99 3.25 -12.55
N ALA A 112 -6.21 3.05 -11.48
CA ALA A 112 -4.78 2.77 -11.58
C ALA A 112 -4.52 1.44 -12.31
N TRP A 113 -5.27 0.39 -11.99
CA TRP A 113 -5.19 -0.91 -12.67
C TRP A 113 -5.48 -0.78 -14.17
N LYS A 114 -6.59 -0.15 -14.55
CA LYS A 114 -6.95 0.06 -15.96
C LYS A 114 -5.91 0.89 -16.71
N LYS A 115 -5.37 1.94 -16.08
CA LYS A 115 -4.32 2.76 -16.66
C LYS A 115 -3.03 1.96 -16.88
N ALA A 116 -2.65 1.12 -15.92
CA ALA A 116 -1.47 0.26 -16.02
C ALA A 116 -1.62 -0.74 -17.18
N LEU A 117 -2.75 -1.44 -17.29
CA LEU A 117 -3.00 -2.36 -18.41
C LEU A 117 -2.96 -1.65 -19.76
N LYS A 118 -3.67 -0.52 -19.88
CA LYS A 118 -3.65 0.28 -21.12
C LYS A 118 -2.24 0.73 -21.51
N LEU A 119 -1.40 1.05 -20.53
CA LEU A 119 0.00 1.42 -20.76
C LEU A 119 0.83 0.23 -21.26
N LEU A 120 0.65 -0.94 -20.64
CA LEU A 120 1.36 -2.17 -21.01
C LEU A 120 0.96 -2.71 -22.39
N GLU A 121 -0.30 -2.52 -22.78
CA GLU A 121 -0.82 -2.91 -24.10
C GLU A 121 -0.49 -1.89 -25.21
N GLY A 122 -0.02 -0.69 -24.85
CA GLY A 122 0.23 0.41 -25.77
C GLY A 122 1.67 0.46 -26.30
N ASP A 123 1.91 1.44 -27.17
CA ASP A 123 3.26 1.75 -27.64
C ASP A 123 4.15 2.22 -26.48
N CYS A 124 5.45 1.96 -26.62
CA CYS A 124 6.46 2.43 -25.66
C CYS A 124 6.32 3.95 -25.43
N PRO A 125 6.23 4.42 -24.17
CA PRO A 125 6.05 5.84 -23.88
C PRO A 125 7.20 6.67 -24.44
N LYS A 126 6.87 7.76 -25.15
CA LYS A 126 7.88 8.69 -25.71
C LYS A 126 8.51 9.60 -24.66
N LYS A 127 7.85 9.81 -23.52
CA LYS A 127 8.38 10.63 -22.42
C LYS A 127 9.28 9.75 -21.55
N SER A 128 10.57 10.08 -21.53
CA SER A 128 11.55 9.55 -20.57
C SER A 128 11.45 10.26 -19.22
N CYS A 129 12.06 9.66 -18.21
CA CYS A 129 12.38 10.34 -16.95
C CYS A 129 13.90 10.42 -16.79
N GLU A 130 14.37 11.17 -15.79
CA GLU A 130 15.80 11.33 -15.46
C GLU A 130 16.54 10.00 -15.28
N TRP A 131 15.83 8.91 -14.96
CA TRP A 131 16.35 7.56 -14.79
C TRP A 131 16.44 6.78 -16.11
N CYS A 132 15.63 7.14 -17.11
CA CYS A 132 15.68 6.55 -18.45
C CYS A 132 16.77 7.19 -19.32
N GLU A 133 17.19 8.42 -18.99
CA GLU A 133 18.19 9.19 -19.75
C GLU A 133 19.63 8.90 -19.31
N LYS A 134 19.82 8.09 -18.26
CA LYS A 134 21.13 7.70 -17.73
C LYS A 134 21.58 6.29 -18.14
N VAL A 135 20.95 5.73 -19.19
CA VAL A 135 21.32 4.42 -19.76
C VAL A 135 22.17 4.64 -21.01
#